data_AF-A0A7U9PXS4-F1
#
_entry.id   AF-A0A7U9PXS4-F1
#
_cell.length_a   1.000
_cell.length_b   1.000
_cell.length_c   1.000
_cell.angle_alpha   90.00
_cell.angle_beta   90.00
_cell.angle_gamma   90.00
#
_symmetry.space_group_name_H-M   'P 1'
#
loop_
_entity.id
_entity.type
_entity.pdbx_description
1 polymer ?
#
loop_
_entity_poly.entity_id
_entity_poly.type
_entity_poly.pdbx_seq_one_letter_code
_entity_poly.pdbx_strand_id
1 'polypeptide(L)'
;MLYALLYGRGMSKPVTIRVPEELHAQLQERAEAEGTTVTALITEAARNAVRDPRLESAADLFRRFVAQNADAFDAAFPDDAPAGLDAGDSPGRAA
;
A
#
# COMPACT_ATOMS: atom_id res chain seq x y z
N MET A 1 -30.91 13.12 -14.53
CA MET A 1 -30.62 11.97 -13.64
C MET A 1 -30.36 10.72 -14.48
N LEU A 2 -29.27 10.69 -15.26
CA LEU A 2 -28.84 9.50 -16.01
C LEU A 2 -27.32 9.48 -16.31
N TYR A 3 -26.54 10.39 -15.74
CA TYR A 3 -25.09 10.47 -15.97
C TYR A 3 -24.26 9.86 -14.82
N ALA A 4 -24.87 9.60 -13.67
CA ALA A 4 -24.15 9.13 -12.46
C ALA A 4 -23.98 7.60 -12.39
N LEU A 5 -24.67 6.82 -13.24
CA LEU A 5 -24.71 5.35 -13.15
C LEU A 5 -23.72 4.62 -14.08
N LEU A 6 -22.99 5.33 -14.95
CA LEU A 6 -21.99 4.74 -15.86
C LEU A 6 -20.52 4.99 -15.43
N TYR A 7 -20.26 5.92 -14.50
CA TYR A 7 -18.89 6.25 -14.04
C TYR A 7 -18.39 5.37 -12.87
N GLY A 8 -19.20 4.42 -12.41
CA GLY A 8 -18.94 3.64 -11.19
C GLY A 8 -18.12 2.34 -11.37
N ARG A 9 -17.58 2.04 -12.56
CA ARG A 9 -16.83 0.80 -12.82
C ARG A 9 -15.39 1.11 -13.31
N GLY A 10 -14.49 1.43 -12.38
CA GLY A 10 -13.02 1.40 -12.57
C GLY A 10 -12.40 2.61 -13.31
N MET A 11 -12.27 3.77 -12.65
CA MET A 11 -11.85 5.05 -13.27
C MET A 11 -10.34 5.18 -13.56
N SER A 12 -9.81 4.52 -14.59
CA SER A 12 -8.55 4.94 -15.22
C SER A 12 -8.83 5.99 -16.31
N LYS A 13 -8.21 7.18 -16.22
CA LYS A 13 -8.29 8.20 -17.28
C LYS A 13 -7.11 8.05 -18.23
N PRO A 14 -7.32 8.04 -19.57
CA PRO A 14 -6.22 7.98 -20.52
C PRO A 14 -5.40 9.28 -20.46
N VAL A 15 -4.08 9.15 -20.42
CA VAL A 15 -3.14 10.28 -20.47
C VAL A 15 -2.21 10.05 -21.66
N THR A 16 -2.16 11.00 -22.57
CA THR A 16 -1.23 10.98 -23.70
C THR A 16 -0.01 11.81 -23.35
N ILE A 17 1.14 11.15 -23.18
CA ILE A 17 2.43 11.80 -22.95
C ILE A 17 3.31 11.66 -24.18
N ARG A 18 4.07 12.71 -24.53
CA ARG A 18 5.12 12.61 -25.54
C ARG A 18 6.41 12.19 -24.86
N VAL A 19 7.01 11.13 -25.36
CA VAL A 19 8.25 10.54 -24.84
C VAL A 19 9.27 10.54 -25.97
N PRO A 20 10.53 10.96 -25.73
CA PRO A 20 11.60 10.80 -26.71
C PRO A 20 11.73 9.32 -27.15
N GLU A 21 12.06 9.10 -28.43
CA GLU A 21 12.14 7.76 -29.02
C GLU A 21 13.15 6.86 -28.29
N GLU A 22 14.31 7.41 -27.93
CA GLU A 22 15.34 6.71 -27.17
C GLU A 22 14.85 6.20 -25.80
N LEU A 23 14.02 7.01 -25.12
CA LEU A 23 13.45 6.63 -23.83
C LEU A 23 12.33 5.58 -24.00
N HIS A 24 11.54 5.68 -25.07
CA HIS A 24 10.56 4.65 -25.40
C HIS A 24 11.24 3.30 -25.68
N ALA A 25 12.35 3.30 -26.41
CA ALA A 25 13.13 2.09 -26.68
C ALA A 25 13.66 1.42 -25.40
N GLN A 26 14.23 2.22 -24.48
CA GLN A 26 14.70 1.72 -23.17
C GLN A 26 13.55 1.16 -22.32
N LEU A 27 12.40 1.82 -22.31
CA LEU A 27 11.21 1.33 -21.60
C LEU A 27 10.69 0.02 -22.20
N GLN A 28 10.73 -0.10 -23.52
CA GLN A 28 10.33 -1.31 -24.23
C GLN A 28 11.24 -2.50 -23.88
N GLU A 29 12.55 -2.32 -23.96
CA GLU A 29 13.54 -3.33 -23.57
C GLU A 29 13.34 -3.79 -22.12
N ARG A 30 13.13 -2.84 -21.21
CA ARG A 30 12.86 -3.12 -19.80
C ARG A 30 11.55 -3.88 -19.60
N ALA A 31 10.49 -3.49 -20.30
CA ALA A 31 9.20 -4.16 -20.20
C ALA A 31 9.28 -5.61 -20.65
N GLU A 32 10.02 -5.88 -21.73
CA GLU A 32 10.27 -7.24 -22.23
C GLU A 32 11.09 -8.07 -21.22
N ALA A 33 12.14 -7.48 -20.66
CA ALA A 33 12.97 -8.14 -19.65
C ALA A 33 12.20 -8.51 -18.37
N GLU A 34 11.26 -7.64 -17.95
CA GLU A 34 10.43 -7.84 -16.76
C GLU A 34 9.13 -8.61 -17.04
N GLY A 35 8.86 -8.99 -18.30
CA GLY A 35 7.62 -9.66 -18.69
C GLY A 35 6.36 -8.82 -18.47
N THR A 36 6.50 -7.49 -18.53
CA THR A 36 5.46 -6.51 -18.26
C THR A 36 5.20 -5.64 -19.50
N THR A 37 4.41 -4.57 -19.35
CA THR A 37 4.16 -3.60 -20.42
C THR A 37 4.76 -2.24 -20.08
N VAL A 38 5.13 -1.48 -21.11
CA VAL A 38 5.59 -0.08 -20.94
C VAL A 38 4.57 0.75 -20.15
N THR A 39 3.27 0.53 -20.41
CA THR A 39 2.20 1.19 -19.65
C THR A 39 2.22 0.83 -18.16
N ALA A 40 2.46 -0.43 -17.81
CA ALA A 40 2.58 -0.85 -16.42
C ALA A 40 3.79 -0.19 -15.73
N LEU A 41 4.95 -0.13 -16.40
CA LEU A 41 6.13 0.56 -15.88
C LEU A 41 5.88 2.05 -15.64
N ILE A 42 5.26 2.73 -16.61
CA ILE A 42 4.92 4.16 -16.48
C ILE A 42 3.89 4.37 -15.37
N THR A 43 2.90 3.49 -15.25
CA THR A 43 1.87 3.57 -14.20
C THR A 43 2.48 3.39 -12.81
N GLU A 44 3.41 2.46 -12.65
CA GLU A 44 4.13 2.24 -11.41
C GLU A 44 5.03 3.43 -11.06
N ALA A 45 5.81 3.93 -12.02
CA ALA A 45 6.63 5.12 -11.81
C ALA A 45 5.78 6.34 -11.42
N ALA A 46 4.63 6.54 -12.08
CA ALA A 46 3.68 7.60 -11.74
C ALA A 46 3.09 7.42 -10.33
N ARG A 47 2.75 6.18 -9.96
CA ARG A 47 2.28 5.84 -8.60
C ARG A 47 3.34 6.17 -7.55
N ASN A 48 4.61 5.85 -7.81
CA ASN A 48 5.71 6.12 -6.91
C ASN A 48 6.00 7.63 -6.82
N ALA A 49 5.90 8.37 -7.93
CA ALA A 49 6.11 9.82 -7.95
C ALA A 49 5.07 10.61 -7.15
N VAL A 50 3.83 10.12 -7.04
CA VAL A 50 2.77 10.77 -6.22
C VAL A 50 2.75 10.28 -4.77
N ARG A 51 3.53 9.24 -4.45
CA ARG A 51 3.59 8.69 -3.10
C ARG A 51 4.45 9.62 -2.24
N ASP A 52 3.90 10.16 -1.17
CA ASP A 52 4.67 11.04 -0.26
C ASP A 52 5.73 10.21 0.48
N PRO A 53 7.04 10.50 0.29
CA PRO A 53 8.12 9.78 0.96
C PRO A 53 8.04 9.85 2.49
N ARG A 54 7.37 10.87 3.04
CA ARG A 54 7.18 11.03 4.48
C ARG A 54 6.23 9.99 5.06
N LEU A 55 5.25 9.52 4.28
CA LEU A 55 4.24 8.57 4.74
C LEU A 55 4.72 7.12 4.68
N GLU A 56 5.61 6.78 3.76
CA GLU A 56 6.25 5.45 3.73
C GLU A 56 7.14 5.23 4.96
N SER A 57 7.91 6.27 5.34
CA SER A 57 8.69 6.28 6.57
C SER A 57 7.82 6.17 7.84
N ALA A 58 6.61 6.73 7.83
CA ALA A 58 5.74 6.77 9.01
C ALA A 58 5.25 5.37 9.44
N ALA A 59 4.90 4.49 8.50
CA ALA A 59 4.46 3.14 8.82
C ALA A 59 5.60 2.30 9.40
N ASP A 60 6.80 2.39 8.83
CA ASP A 60 7.97 1.69 9.35
C ASP A 60 8.49 2.27 10.66
N LEU A 61 8.34 3.58 10.87
CA LEU A 61 8.65 4.23 12.13
C LEU A 61 7.65 3.81 13.21
N PHE A 62 6.36 3.73 12.89
CA PHE A 62 5.33 3.24 13.79
C PHE A 62 5.58 1.77 14.19
N ARG A 63 5.84 0.87 13.22
CA ARG A 63 6.18 -0.54 13.52
C ARG A 63 7.38 -0.66 14.44
N ARG A 64 8.44 0.11 14.18
CA ARG A 64 9.65 0.14 15.02
C ARG A 64 9.36 0.69 16.41
N PHE A 65 8.57 1.76 16.52
CA PHE A 65 8.18 2.34 17.79
C PHE A 65 7.38 1.35 18.63
N VAL A 66 6.37 0.68 18.05
CA VAL A 66 5.57 -0.33 18.76
C VAL A 66 6.45 -1.49 19.22
N ALA A 67 7.28 -2.05 18.35
CA ALA A 67 8.17 -3.15 18.72
C ALA A 67 9.16 -2.79 19.84
N GLN A 68 9.61 -1.54 19.92
CA GLN A 68 10.53 -1.08 20.97
C GLN A 68 9.84 -0.78 22.30
N ASN A 69 8.53 -0.51 22.29
CA ASN A 69 7.80 -0.03 23.48
C ASN A 69 6.69 -0.98 23.95
N ALA A 70 6.40 -2.06 23.22
CA ALA A 70 5.33 -3.00 23.55
C ALA A 70 5.50 -3.58 24.97
N ASP A 71 6.68 -4.09 25.30
CA ASP A 71 6.94 -4.67 26.64
C ASP A 71 6.76 -3.63 27.77
N ALA A 72 7.16 -2.38 27.52
CA ALA A 72 7.03 -1.29 28.48
C ALA A 72 5.55 -0.86 28.65
N PHE A 73 4.77 -0.93 27.57
CA PHE A 73 3.33 -0.67 27.59
C PHE A 73 2.60 -1.78 28.35
N ASP A 74 2.89 -3.05 28.06
CA ASP A 74 2.28 -4.20 28.74
C ASP A 74 2.61 -4.21 30.24
N ALA A 75 3.83 -3.82 30.62
CA ALA A 75 4.23 -3.68 32.03
C ALA A 75 3.50 -2.53 32.75
N ALA A 76 3.12 -1.47 32.04
CA ALA A 76 2.38 -0.33 32.59
C ALA A 76 0.87 -0.59 32.69
N PHE A 77 0.32 -1.45 31.82
CA PHE A 77 -1.09 -1.83 31.76
C PHE A 77 -1.26 -3.35 31.80
N PRO A 78 -0.89 -4.01 32.92
CA PRO A 78 -0.87 -5.47 32.99
C PRO A 78 -2.25 -6.12 32.83
N ASP A 79 -3.33 -5.40 33.20
CA ASP A 79 -4.71 -5.89 33.06
C ASP A 79 -5.24 -5.82 31.62
N ASP A 80 -4.62 -5.00 30.76
CA ASP A 80 -4.99 -4.81 29.35
C ASP A 80 -4.06 -5.57 28.39
N ALA A 81 -3.02 -6.22 28.91
CA ALA A 81 -2.12 -7.04 28.11
C ALA A 81 -2.94 -8.14 27.40
N PRO A 82 -2.75 -8.34 26.09
CA PRO A 82 -3.53 -9.32 25.36
C PRO A 82 -3.30 -10.70 25.99
N ALA A 83 -4.39 -11.31 26.48
CA ALA A 83 -4.37 -12.70 26.91
C ALA A 83 -3.82 -13.52 25.74
N GLY A 84 -2.62 -14.09 25.89
CA GLY A 84 -1.89 -14.73 24.81
C GLY A 84 -2.83 -15.64 24.01
N LEU A 85 -2.70 -15.60 22.68
CA LEU A 85 -3.50 -16.40 21.73
C LEU A 85 -3.29 -17.94 21.87
N ASP A 86 -2.77 -18.40 23.01
CA ASP A 86 -2.61 -19.79 23.42
C ASP A 86 -3.64 -20.21 24.48
N ALA A 87 -4.68 -19.41 24.74
CA ALA A 87 -5.87 -19.87 25.42
C ALA A 87 -6.91 -20.31 24.37
N GLY A 88 -6.67 -21.49 23.80
CA GLY A 88 -7.76 -22.29 23.25
C GLY A 88 -8.84 -22.45 24.32
N ASP A 89 -10.06 -22.09 23.94
CA ASP A 89 -11.31 -22.26 24.69
C ASP A 89 -11.65 -21.15 25.70
N SER A 90 -12.40 -20.15 25.23
CA SER A 90 -13.43 -19.50 26.06
C SER A 90 -14.55 -18.97 25.16
N PRO A 91 -15.75 -19.57 25.23
CA PRO A 91 -16.89 -19.16 24.44
C PRO A 91 -17.59 -17.95 25.09
N GLY A 92 -17.82 -16.91 24.27
CA GLY A 92 -18.92 -15.97 24.46
C GLY A 92 -18.69 -14.79 25.41
N ARG A 93 -18.81 -13.58 24.85
CA ARG A 93 -19.91 -12.68 25.24
C ARG A 93 -20.09 -11.58 24.19
N ALA A 94 -21.25 -11.65 23.52
CA ALA A 94 -21.95 -10.48 23.03
C ALA A 94 -22.77 -9.90 24.20
N ALA A 95 -22.72 -8.59 24.37
CA ALA A 95 -23.78 -7.74 24.89
C ALA A 95 -23.48 -6.29 24.49
#